data_AF-A0A091R235-F1
#
_entry.id   AF-A0A091R235-F1
#
_cell.length_a   1.000
_cell.length_b   1.000
_cell.length_c   1.000
_cell.angle_alpha   90.00
_cell.angle_beta   90.00
_cell.angle_gamma   90.00
#
_symmetry.space_group_name_H-M   'P 1'
#
loop_
_entity.id
_entity.type
_entity.pdbx_description
1 polymer ?
#
loop_
_entity_poly.entity_id
_entity_poly.type
_entity_poly.pdbx_seq_one_letter_code
_entity_poly.pdbx_strand_id
1 'polypeptide(L)' 'RRVAIIGAGACGLCALKCCLDEGLVPTCFERSGDIGGLWRFEV' A
#
# COMPACT_ATOMS: atom_id res chain seq x y z
N ARG A 1 -15.22 6.09 -6.22
CA ARG A 1 -14.89 4.70 -6.63
C ARG A 1 -13.93 4.15 -5.58
N ARG A 2 -14.12 2.93 -5.08
CA ARG A 2 -13.29 2.33 -4.02
C ARG A 2 -12.24 1.40 -4.65
N VAL A 3 -11.00 1.47 -4.17
CA VAL A 3 -9.87 0.65 -4.68
C VAL A 3 -9.27 -0.15 -3.53
N ALA A 4 -9.13 -1.47 -3.71
CA ALA A 4 -8.41 -2.30 -2.77
C ALA A 4 -6.96 -2.46 -3.23
N ILE A 5 -6.01 -2.22 -2.32
CA ILE A 5 -4.58 -2.43 -2.54
C ILE A 5 -4.13 -3.56 -1.62
N ILE A 6 -3.45 -4.56 -2.19
CA ILE A 6 -2.98 -5.74 -1.45
C ILE A 6 -1.46 -5.66 -1.31
N GLY A 7 -1.01 -5.48 -0.06
CA GLY A 7 0.39 -5.27 0.32
C GLY A 7 0.78 -3.80 0.41
N ALA A 8 1.54 -3.44 1.45
CA ALA A 8 2.11 -2.11 1.70
C ALA A 8 3.65 -2.08 1.51
N GLY A 9 4.15 -2.88 0.56
CA GLY A 9 5.51 -2.76 0.03
C GLY A 9 5.65 -1.60 -0.96
N ALA A 10 6.81 -1.47 -1.59
CA ALA A 10 7.12 -0.37 -2.54
C ALA A 10 6.03 -0.16 -3.61
N CYS A 11 5.56 -1.24 -4.25
CA CYS A 11 4.51 -1.16 -5.27
C CYS A 11 3.16 -0.72 -4.69
N GLY A 12 2.78 -1.23 -3.52
CA GLY A 12 1.50 -0.91 -2.87
C GLY A 12 1.42 0.55 -2.42
N LEU A 13 2.51 1.07 -1.85
CA LEU A 13 2.60 2.47 -1.45
C LEU A 13 2.53 3.42 -2.66
N CYS A 14 3.22 3.09 -3.76
CA CYS A 14 3.09 3.84 -5.02
C CYS A 14 1.66 3.81 -5.55
N ALA A 15 1.02 2.64 -5.60
CA ALA A 15 -0.36 2.51 -6.05
C ALA A 15 -1.33 3.32 -5.16
N LEU A 16 -1.11 3.34 -3.85
CA LEU A 16 -1.92 4.10 -2.90
C LEU A 16 -1.79 5.60 -3.15
N LYS A 17 -0.57 6.10 -3.28
CA LYS A 17 -0.29 7.50 -3.60
C LYS A 17 -0.93 7.91 -4.94
N CYS A 18 -0.80 7.10 -5.99
CA CYS A 18 -1.41 7.39 -7.28
C CYS A 18 -2.95 7.40 -7.20
N CYS A 19 -3.56 6.50 -6.42
CA CYS A 19 -5.01 6.53 -6.21
C CYS A 19 -5.47 7.82 -5.55
N LEU A 20 -4.72 8.33 -4.56
CA LEU A 20 -5.04 9.58 -3.88
C LEU A 20 -4.92 10.79 -4.81
N ASP A 21 -3.85 10.87 -5.61
CA ASP A 21 -3.64 11.94 -6.59
C ASP A 21 -4.79 12.02 -7.61
N GLU A 22 -5.34 10.87 -8.01
CA GLU A 22 -6.47 10.76 -8.94
C GLU A 22 -7.85 10.93 -8.26
N GLY A 23 -7.90 11.28 -6.97
CA GLY A 23 -9.14 11.48 -6.22
C GLY A 23 -9.94 10.20 -5.94
N LEU A 24 -9.30 9.03 -5.98
CA LEU A 24 -9.91 7.74 -5.62
C LEU A 24 -9.87 7.54 -4.10
N VAL A 25 -10.66 6.56 -3.62
CA VAL A 25 -10.70 6.17 -2.20
C VAL A 25 -10.05 4.79 -2.05
N PRO A 26 -8.73 4.71 -1.80
CA PRO A 26 -8.04 3.44 -1.62
C PRO A 26 -8.21 2.89 -0.20
N THR A 27 -8.15 1.56 -0.07
CA THR A 27 -7.97 0.85 1.19
C THR A 27 -6.83 -0.14 1.00
N CYS A 28 -5.78 -0.02 1.81
CA CYS A 28 -4.61 -0.89 1.77
C CYS A 28 -4.74 -2.00 2.82
N PHE A 29 -4.48 -3.24 2.40
CA PHE A 29 -4.44 -4.41 3.26
C PHE A 29 -3.00 -4.93 3.28
N GLU A 30 -2.31 -4.75 4.40
CA GLU A 30 -1.00 -5.34 4.67
C GLU A 30 -1.16 -6.43 5.71
N ARG A 31 -0.51 -7.57 5.50
CA ARG A 31 -0.57 -8.71 6.42
C ARG A 31 0.25 -8.44 7.67
N SER A 32 1.42 -7.82 7.50
CA SER A 32 2.35 -7.51 8.59
C SER A 32 1.91 -6.27 9.37
N GLY A 33 2.55 -6.03 10.51
CA GLY A 33 2.25 -4.87 11.36
C GLY A 33 2.88 -3.56 10.89
N ASP A 34 3.56 -3.55 9.75
CA ASP A 34 4.35 -2.41 9.28
C ASP A 34 4.46 -2.41 7.74
N ILE A 35 4.90 -1.29 7.19
CA ILE A 35 5.08 -1.11 5.75
C ILE A 35 6.48 -1.51 5.28
N GLY A 36 6.72 -1.43 3.96
CA GLY A 36 8.06 -1.56 3.37
C GLY A 36 8.31 -2.91 2.70
N GLY A 37 7.55 -3.95 3.04
CA GLY A 37 7.65 -5.27 2.42
C GLY A 37 9.08 -5.80 2.46
N LEU A 38 9.63 -6.17 1.30
CA LEU A 38 11.00 -6.70 1.16
C LEU A 38 12.09 -5.82 1.80
N TRP A 39 11.88 -4.50 1.87
CA TRP A 39 12.88 -3.55 2.37
C TRP A 39 12.88 -3.39 3.88
N ARG A 40 11.85 -3.88 4.57
CA ARG A 40 11.81 -3.95 6.03
C ARG A 40 12.41 -5.28 6.46
N PHE A 41 13.68 -5.27 6.85
CA PHE A 41 14.32 -6.43 7.44
C PHE A 41 13.70 -6.73 8.81
N GLU A 42 13.19 -7.93 9.00
CA GLU A 42 12.73 -8.44 10.30
C GLU A 42 13.84 -9.31 10.89
N VAL A 43 14.22 -9.03 12.14
CA VAL A 43 15.23 -9.77 12.92
C VAL A 43 14.55 -10.74 13.87
#